data_AF-A0A2S0L680-F1
#
_entry.id   AF-A0A2S0L680-F1
#
_cell.length_a   1.000
_cell.length_b   1.000
_cell.length_c   1.000
_cell.angle_alpha   90.00
_cell.angle_beta   90.00
_cell.angle_gamma   90.00
#
_symmetry.space_group_name_H-M   'P 1'
#
loop_
_entity.id
_entity.type
_entity.pdbx_description
1 polymer ?
#
loop_
_entity_poly.entity_id
_entity_poly.type
_entity_poly.pdbx_seq_one_letter_code
_entity_poly.pdbx_strand_id
1 'polypeptide(L)'
;MSASFYLDPAEIKAQCREAIDNLNEVSSKTINVEHKLDEFINNSELESKAFDALKQQIADYKTVLQSIRSLIKYNIGEYKTLMSSVGDKVLDGDKILKGQEYARGRIRAYEDRAKRCRENAVTYAAIAVYAENQSTRASLYDHLADNHRRMLEIWEEQEQAYYDIENSTKDLFSTGDSTAEQINAALSDLGKSFRAGAFHPNLAASWRAKLKEEVKELDAIVLYGIKRPISINEETWEKYQGEVTTNVLLLEKQGWAVDGIKAYARYINKNIAGKIPAGNVLVEIDKCNKQTQLVGSEVFKKMWYAWKAEGLSASESKKKLKMLMKVTGMDGIDENSSAEELRRIANKIDPNLEPDDKFWRSLAGTVETAYYSPPKTNFNGVAFEVDKAVKGIYSQNEMTGTLGKRVHLFRYVISYQQAEYIRNKYTDGTDEEKLIRYLKESGHDDWTADESARLHLKINRKSKMYPNGHSYANGGVNIKVVTNGKFHSEFIINGDGKFLTLLDKDATQDAKVNCSSFNYARQNDYIHQVLDVNPAGEKYKYEPIFRGESLYVHDKNGCRVYSSDGYELKFEPPAIKDMSQYKDDINVRQEYFRKRVKL
;
A
#
# COMPACT_ATOMS: atom_id res chain seq x y z
N MET A 1 -10.84 -21.62 34.54
CA MET A 1 -12.01 -20.78 34.89
C MET A 1 -12.29 -21.00 36.37
N SER A 2 -12.54 -19.94 37.14
CA SER A 2 -12.89 -20.05 38.56
C SER A 2 -14.40 -20.27 38.73
N ALA A 3 -14.81 -21.02 39.77
CA ALA A 3 -16.23 -21.14 40.15
C ALA A 3 -16.82 -19.80 40.61
N SER A 4 -15.99 -18.84 41.05
CA SER A 4 -16.42 -17.49 41.44
C SER A 4 -16.68 -16.56 40.25
N PHE A 5 -16.43 -17.02 39.02
CA PHE A 5 -16.55 -16.18 37.83
C PHE A 5 -18.01 -16.03 37.40
N TYR A 6 -18.40 -14.79 37.08
CA TYR A 6 -19.71 -14.47 36.56
C TYR A 6 -19.59 -13.33 35.53
N LEU A 7 -20.02 -13.57 34.30
CA LEU A 7 -20.05 -12.59 33.23
C LEU A 7 -21.48 -12.44 32.72
N ASP A 8 -22.01 -11.23 32.91
CA ASP A 8 -23.28 -10.79 32.33
C ASP A 8 -22.96 -9.79 31.20
N PRO A 9 -23.13 -10.18 29.92
CA PRO A 9 -22.83 -9.29 28.81
C PRO A 9 -23.72 -8.05 28.77
N ALA A 10 -24.95 -8.11 29.29
CA ALA A 10 -25.85 -6.96 29.30
C ALA A 10 -25.35 -5.89 30.26
N GLU A 11 -24.89 -6.31 31.45
CA GLU A 11 -24.32 -5.44 32.47
C GLU A 11 -23.00 -4.81 31.99
N ILE A 12 -22.08 -5.61 31.43
CA ILE A 12 -20.82 -5.06 30.89
C ILE A 12 -21.10 -4.04 29.78
N LYS A 13 -22.04 -4.34 28.87
CA LYS A 13 -22.43 -3.39 27.81
C LYS A 13 -23.07 -2.12 28.37
N ALA A 14 -23.81 -2.19 29.48
CA ALA A 14 -24.37 -1.03 30.14
C ALA A 14 -23.28 -0.14 30.76
N GLN A 15 -22.38 -0.73 31.54
CA GLN A 15 -21.25 -0.03 32.17
C GLN A 15 -20.31 0.61 31.14
N CYS A 16 -20.05 -0.08 30.01
CA CYS A 16 -19.26 0.50 28.92
C CYS A 16 -19.94 1.72 28.29
N ARG A 17 -21.27 1.72 28.10
CA ARG A 17 -21.99 2.88 27.56
C ARG A 17 -21.91 4.07 28.50
N GLU A 18 -22.13 3.84 29.80
CA GLU A 18 -22.00 4.88 30.82
C GLU A 18 -20.58 5.46 30.87
N ALA A 19 -19.55 4.61 30.83
CA ALA A 19 -18.16 5.06 30.75
C ALA A 19 -17.89 5.92 29.51
N ILE A 20 -18.40 5.52 28.33
CA ILE A 20 -18.29 6.29 27.10
C ILE A 20 -18.97 7.64 27.21
N ASP A 21 -20.17 7.70 27.80
CA ASP A 21 -20.92 8.95 27.99
C ASP A 21 -20.18 9.91 28.93
N ASN A 22 -19.67 9.41 30.04
CA ASN A 22 -18.84 10.18 30.98
C ASN A 22 -17.57 10.73 30.31
N LEU A 23 -16.89 9.90 29.51
CA LEU A 23 -15.70 10.32 28.75
C LEU A 23 -16.01 11.40 27.71
N ASN A 24 -17.15 11.31 27.02
CA ASN A 24 -17.60 12.34 26.08
C ASN A 24 -17.91 13.68 26.78
N GLU A 25 -18.49 13.62 27.98
CA GLU A 25 -18.75 14.81 28.80
C GLU A 25 -17.43 15.49 29.20
N VAL A 26 -16.45 14.71 29.69
CA VAL A 26 -15.12 15.23 30.05
C VAL A 26 -14.44 15.85 28.83
N SER A 27 -14.46 15.18 27.68
CA SER A 27 -13.91 15.72 26.42
C SER A 27 -14.53 17.08 26.09
N SER A 28 -15.85 17.20 26.17
CA SER A 28 -16.58 18.46 25.92
C SER A 28 -16.17 19.57 26.90
N LYS A 29 -16.00 19.26 28.18
CA LYS A 29 -15.49 20.21 29.19
C LYS A 29 -14.08 20.69 28.86
N THR A 30 -13.18 19.81 28.43
CA THR A 30 -11.81 20.20 28.06
C THR A 30 -11.75 21.12 26.84
N ILE A 31 -12.63 20.91 25.85
CA ILE A 31 -12.76 21.81 24.68
C ILE A 31 -13.18 23.21 25.13
N ASN A 32 -14.15 23.31 26.04
CA ASN A 32 -14.60 24.60 26.57
C ASN A 32 -13.48 25.34 27.34
N VAL A 33 -12.66 24.62 28.11
CA VAL A 33 -11.51 25.21 28.81
C VAL A 33 -10.47 25.71 27.80
N GLU A 34 -10.14 24.92 26.78
CA GLU A 34 -9.19 25.34 25.73
C GLU A 34 -9.67 26.60 24.99
N HIS A 35 -10.97 26.68 24.65
CA HIS A 35 -11.54 27.87 24.01
C HIS A 35 -11.35 29.13 24.87
N LYS A 36 -11.60 29.04 26.18
CA LYS A 36 -11.39 30.16 27.12
C LYS A 36 -9.92 30.55 27.24
N LEU A 37 -9.01 29.57 27.18
CA LEU A 37 -7.57 29.84 27.15
C LEU A 37 -7.17 30.56 25.85
N ASP A 38 -7.78 30.19 24.73
CA ASP A 38 -7.55 30.84 23.43
C ASP A 38 -8.09 32.27 23.39
N GLU A 39 -9.27 32.53 23.97
CA GLU A 39 -9.80 33.89 24.13
C GLU A 39 -8.88 34.75 25.00
N PHE A 40 -8.38 34.19 26.11
CA PHE A 40 -7.48 34.90 27.01
C PHE A 40 -6.14 35.24 26.36
N ILE A 41 -5.54 34.31 25.60
CA ILE A 41 -4.19 34.48 25.06
C ILE A 41 -4.12 35.38 23.83
N ASN A 42 -5.22 35.49 23.09
CA ASN A 42 -5.31 36.34 21.89
C ASN A 42 -5.78 37.76 22.20
N ASN A 43 -5.91 38.13 23.48
CA ASN A 43 -6.24 39.50 23.87
C ASN A 43 -5.06 40.45 23.57
N SER A 44 -5.27 41.35 22.62
CA SER A 44 -4.28 42.33 22.14
C SER A 44 -3.89 43.40 23.16
N GLU A 45 -4.57 43.49 24.30
CA GLU A 45 -4.28 44.47 25.36
C GLU A 45 -3.14 44.02 26.30
N LEU A 46 -2.63 42.79 26.15
CA LEU A 46 -1.64 42.19 27.04
C LEU A 46 -0.31 41.95 26.31
N GLU A 47 0.67 42.85 26.50
CA GLU A 47 2.02 42.72 25.93
C GLU A 47 3.11 43.00 26.98
N SER A 48 3.85 41.97 27.40
CA SER A 48 5.07 42.10 28.24
C SER A 48 5.89 40.80 28.28
N LYS A 49 7.14 40.86 28.76
CA LYS A 49 7.97 39.65 28.99
C LYS A 49 7.35 38.67 30.00
N ALA A 50 6.61 39.18 31.00
CA ALA A 50 5.87 38.34 31.94
C ALA A 50 4.71 37.62 31.24
N PHE A 51 4.13 38.24 30.22
CA PHE A 51 3.08 37.66 29.39
C PHE A 51 3.63 36.56 28.45
N ASP A 52 4.87 36.65 27.97
CA ASP A 52 5.46 35.57 27.14
C ASP A 52 5.71 34.28 27.93
N ALA A 53 6.11 34.38 29.20
CA ALA A 53 6.21 33.24 30.11
C ALA A 53 4.83 32.59 30.37
N LEU A 54 3.78 33.40 30.46
CA LEU A 54 2.40 32.95 30.60
C LEU A 54 1.87 32.29 29.31
N LYS A 55 2.25 32.79 28.12
CA LYS A 55 1.94 32.15 26.82
C LYS A 55 2.46 30.73 26.74
N GLN A 56 3.69 30.49 27.19
CA GLN A 56 4.23 29.13 27.20
C GLN A 56 3.42 28.20 28.11
N GLN A 57 3.07 28.66 29.32
CA GLN A 57 2.24 27.88 30.24
C GLN A 57 0.85 27.57 29.68
N ILE A 58 0.24 28.53 28.97
CA ILE A 58 -1.06 28.32 28.33
C ILE A 58 -0.92 27.31 27.19
N ALA A 59 0.13 27.39 26.38
CA ALA A 59 0.43 26.38 25.37
C ALA A 59 0.63 24.97 25.99
N ASP A 60 1.22 24.91 27.18
CA ASP A 60 1.37 23.66 27.93
C ASP A 60 0.02 23.11 28.42
N TYR A 61 -0.85 23.95 28.99
CA TYR A 61 -2.22 23.56 29.34
C TYR A 61 -2.99 23.06 28.11
N LYS A 62 -2.89 23.75 26.97
CA LYS A 62 -3.50 23.31 25.72
C LYS A 62 -2.98 21.94 25.28
N THR A 63 -1.67 21.74 25.35
CA THR A 63 -1.04 20.45 25.03
C THR A 63 -1.60 19.34 25.91
N VAL A 64 -1.70 19.57 27.22
CA VAL A 64 -2.27 18.58 28.16
C VAL A 64 -3.75 18.33 27.89
N LEU A 65 -4.56 19.36 27.64
CA LEU A 65 -5.99 19.21 27.31
C LEU A 65 -6.21 18.43 26.01
N GLN A 66 -5.41 18.70 24.99
CA GLN A 66 -5.40 17.95 23.73
C GLN A 66 -5.01 16.49 23.96
N SER A 67 -3.99 16.24 24.78
CA SER A 67 -3.51 14.90 25.12
C SER A 67 -4.58 14.08 25.86
N ILE A 68 -5.29 14.70 26.81
CA ILE A 68 -6.42 14.10 27.52
C ILE A 68 -7.50 13.67 26.52
N ARG A 69 -7.83 14.49 25.52
CA ARG A 69 -8.84 14.15 24.52
C ARG A 69 -8.41 13.00 23.60
N SER A 70 -7.13 12.93 23.23
CA SER A 70 -6.60 11.79 22.46
C SER A 70 -6.66 10.50 23.27
N LEU A 71 -6.29 10.53 24.56
CA LEU A 71 -6.43 9.38 25.47
C LEU A 71 -7.90 8.97 25.65
N ILE A 72 -8.81 9.93 25.84
CA ILE A 72 -10.26 9.68 25.89
C ILE A 72 -10.74 8.99 24.62
N LYS A 73 -10.33 9.48 23.45
CA LYS A 73 -10.75 8.94 22.16
C LYS A 73 -10.25 7.50 21.96
N TYR A 74 -9.02 7.22 22.39
CA TYR A 74 -8.47 5.86 22.44
C TYR A 74 -9.28 4.97 23.37
N ASN A 75 -9.51 5.37 24.62
CA ASN A 75 -10.27 4.60 25.61
C ASN A 75 -11.73 4.32 25.17
N ILE A 76 -12.38 5.28 24.51
CA ILE A 76 -13.72 5.04 23.91
C ILE A 76 -13.66 3.92 22.87
N GLY A 77 -12.57 3.82 22.11
CA GLY A 77 -12.32 2.71 21.19
C GLY A 77 -12.20 1.36 21.91
N GLU A 78 -11.45 1.33 23.01
CA GLU A 78 -11.27 0.14 23.84
C GLU A 78 -12.59 -0.34 24.48
N TYR A 79 -13.40 0.58 25.02
CA TYR A 79 -14.74 0.25 25.52
C TYR A 79 -15.64 -0.33 24.43
N LYS A 80 -15.59 0.20 23.20
CA LYS A 80 -16.35 -0.36 22.06
C LYS A 80 -15.86 -1.75 21.69
N THR A 81 -14.56 -2.01 21.77
CA THR A 81 -13.98 -3.34 21.56
C THR A 81 -14.49 -4.31 22.63
N LEU A 82 -14.42 -3.94 23.91
CA LEU A 82 -14.94 -4.75 25.03
C LEU A 82 -16.42 -5.11 24.83
N MET A 83 -17.27 -4.12 24.50
CA MET A 83 -18.69 -4.35 24.22
C MET A 83 -18.93 -5.35 23.09
N SER A 84 -18.07 -5.35 22.07
CA SER A 84 -18.19 -6.26 20.92
C SER A 84 -17.68 -7.68 21.22
N SER A 85 -16.75 -7.82 22.17
CA SER A 85 -16.14 -9.12 22.52
C SER A 85 -16.98 -9.97 23.45
N VAL A 86 -17.74 -9.38 24.39
CA VAL A 86 -18.42 -10.11 25.48
C VAL A 86 -19.63 -10.98 25.06
N GLY A 87 -20.04 -10.95 23.79
CA GLY A 87 -21.15 -11.77 23.30
C GLY A 87 -22.51 -11.42 23.92
N ASP A 88 -23.44 -12.38 23.96
CA ASP A 88 -24.81 -12.19 24.47
C ASP A 88 -25.24 -13.23 25.53
N LYS A 89 -24.40 -14.24 25.81
CA LYS A 89 -24.72 -15.31 26.77
C LYS A 89 -24.10 -15.03 28.13
N VAL A 90 -24.89 -15.21 29.19
CA VAL A 90 -24.38 -15.20 30.57
C VAL A 90 -23.48 -16.41 30.78
N LEU A 91 -22.27 -16.18 31.28
CA LEU A 91 -21.30 -17.22 31.60
C LEU A 91 -21.12 -17.27 33.12
N ASP A 92 -21.62 -18.34 33.73
CA ASP A 92 -21.60 -18.58 35.17
C ASP A 92 -20.67 -19.75 35.47
N GLY A 93 -19.49 -19.47 36.01
CA GLY A 93 -18.44 -20.44 36.22
C GLY A 93 -18.86 -21.60 37.12
N ASP A 94 -19.66 -21.33 38.15
CA ASP A 94 -20.19 -22.36 39.05
C ASP A 94 -21.14 -23.30 38.32
N LYS A 95 -22.09 -22.76 37.54
CA LYS A 95 -23.02 -23.57 36.74
C LYS A 95 -22.33 -24.38 35.66
N ILE A 96 -21.37 -23.79 34.95
CA ILE A 96 -20.64 -24.47 33.87
C ILE A 96 -19.85 -25.65 34.45
N LEU A 97 -19.04 -25.43 35.49
CA LEU A 97 -18.22 -26.48 36.09
C LEU A 97 -19.07 -27.61 36.68
N LYS A 98 -20.15 -27.29 37.41
CA LYS A 98 -21.11 -28.28 37.93
C LYS A 98 -21.81 -29.05 36.80
N GLY A 99 -22.17 -28.36 35.72
CA GLY A 99 -22.77 -28.96 34.52
C GLY A 99 -21.85 -29.98 33.86
N GLN A 100 -20.57 -29.63 33.70
CA GLN A 100 -19.55 -30.55 33.17
C GLN A 100 -19.36 -31.76 34.09
N GLU A 101 -19.22 -31.55 35.40
CA GLU A 101 -19.05 -32.63 36.37
C GLU A 101 -20.26 -33.60 36.37
N TYR A 102 -21.47 -33.04 36.36
CA TYR A 102 -22.70 -33.82 36.25
C TYR A 102 -22.74 -34.66 34.97
N ALA A 103 -22.45 -34.07 33.81
CA ALA A 103 -22.41 -34.77 32.53
C ALA A 103 -21.37 -35.90 32.54
N ARG A 104 -20.14 -35.62 32.97
CA ARG A 104 -19.06 -36.63 33.12
C ARG A 104 -19.45 -37.76 34.09
N GLY A 105 -20.18 -37.44 35.16
CA GLY A 105 -20.74 -38.44 36.09
C GLY A 105 -21.79 -39.35 35.44
N ARG A 106 -22.73 -38.78 34.67
CA ARG A 106 -23.78 -39.54 33.99
C ARG A 106 -23.24 -40.41 32.85
N ILE A 107 -22.29 -39.91 32.07
CA ILE A 107 -21.61 -40.69 31.01
C ILE A 107 -21.04 -41.98 31.61
N ARG A 108 -20.17 -41.84 32.64
CA ARG A 108 -19.56 -42.99 33.34
C ARG A 108 -20.62 -43.96 33.87
N ALA A 109 -21.67 -43.45 34.50
CA ALA A 109 -22.73 -44.28 35.08
C ALA A 109 -23.58 -45.02 34.02
N TYR A 110 -23.78 -44.45 32.84
CA TYR A 110 -24.53 -45.12 31.77
C TYR A 110 -23.68 -46.09 30.97
N GLU A 111 -22.42 -45.77 30.69
CA GLU A 111 -21.48 -46.71 30.06
C GLU A 111 -21.29 -47.98 30.91
N ASP A 112 -21.18 -47.81 32.22
CA ASP A 112 -21.06 -48.92 33.17
C ASP A 112 -22.35 -49.78 33.24
N ARG A 113 -23.53 -49.15 33.14
CA ARG A 113 -24.80 -49.89 33.00
C ARG A 113 -24.93 -50.60 31.65
N ALA A 114 -24.53 -49.95 30.56
CA ALA A 114 -24.52 -50.56 29.22
C ALA A 114 -23.60 -51.78 29.19
N LYS A 115 -22.40 -51.67 29.77
CA LYS A 115 -21.45 -52.77 29.92
C LYS A 115 -22.05 -53.95 30.68
N ARG A 116 -22.65 -53.73 31.85
CA ARG A 116 -23.35 -54.78 32.61
C ARG A 116 -24.49 -55.43 31.81
N CYS A 117 -25.26 -54.65 31.06
CA CYS A 117 -26.32 -55.20 30.21
C CYS A 117 -25.73 -56.09 29.10
N ARG A 118 -24.61 -55.71 28.48
CA ARG A 118 -23.92 -56.57 27.50
C ARG A 118 -23.39 -57.86 28.13
N GLU A 119 -22.79 -57.78 29.32
CA GLU A 119 -22.32 -58.95 30.09
C GLU A 119 -23.48 -59.90 30.46
N ASN A 120 -24.63 -59.34 30.85
CA ASN A 120 -25.85 -60.11 31.12
C ASN A 120 -26.42 -60.73 29.85
N ALA A 121 -26.38 -60.04 28.70
CA ALA A 121 -26.83 -60.60 27.42
C ALA A 121 -26.03 -61.84 27.03
N VAL A 122 -24.71 -61.84 27.27
CA VAL A 122 -23.84 -63.01 27.10
C VAL A 122 -24.23 -64.13 28.08
N THR A 123 -24.46 -63.78 29.35
CA THR A 123 -24.88 -64.75 30.38
C THR A 123 -26.21 -65.44 30.04
N TYR A 124 -27.18 -64.70 29.51
CA TYR A 124 -28.51 -65.22 29.13
C TYR A 124 -28.58 -65.74 27.71
N ALA A 125 -27.46 -65.96 27.01
CA ALA A 125 -27.47 -66.35 25.59
C ALA A 125 -28.28 -67.62 25.28
N ALA A 126 -28.46 -68.52 26.26
CA ALA A 126 -29.29 -69.72 26.14
C ALA A 126 -30.81 -69.44 26.10
N ILE A 127 -31.25 -68.23 26.50
CA ILE A 127 -32.66 -67.82 26.49
C ILE A 127 -32.78 -66.52 25.69
N ALA A 128 -33.04 -66.67 24.38
CA ALA A 128 -32.99 -65.60 23.39
C ALA A 128 -33.73 -64.32 23.81
N VAL A 129 -34.95 -64.44 24.36
CA VAL A 129 -35.77 -63.29 24.77
C VAL A 129 -35.10 -62.45 25.88
N TYR A 130 -34.42 -63.09 26.84
CA TYR A 130 -33.72 -62.37 27.90
C TYR A 130 -32.41 -61.75 27.40
N ALA A 131 -31.68 -62.45 26.53
CA ALA A 131 -30.48 -61.90 25.90
C ALA A 131 -30.81 -60.66 25.04
N GLU A 132 -31.86 -60.74 24.23
CA GLU A 132 -32.34 -59.62 23.39
C GLU A 132 -32.77 -58.42 24.25
N ASN A 133 -33.54 -58.66 25.32
CA ASN A 133 -33.93 -57.60 26.25
C ASN A 133 -32.72 -56.86 26.85
N GLN A 134 -31.68 -57.59 27.25
CA GLN A 134 -30.45 -56.99 27.78
C GLN A 134 -29.69 -56.20 26.71
N SER A 135 -29.63 -56.70 25.49
CA SER A 135 -29.05 -55.97 24.35
C SER A 135 -29.79 -54.66 24.08
N THR A 136 -31.14 -54.68 24.07
CA THR A 136 -31.95 -53.45 23.92
C THR A 136 -31.68 -52.45 25.05
N ARG A 137 -31.57 -52.93 26.30
CA ARG A 137 -31.26 -52.06 27.45
C ARG A 137 -29.86 -51.46 27.35
N ALA A 138 -28.87 -52.21 26.85
CA ALA A 138 -27.54 -51.69 26.60
C ALA A 138 -27.58 -50.52 25.60
N SER A 139 -28.27 -50.70 24.46
CA SER A 139 -28.43 -49.64 23.46
C SER A 139 -29.12 -48.39 24.01
N LEU A 140 -30.11 -48.55 24.90
CA LEU A 140 -30.75 -47.41 25.56
C LEU A 140 -29.77 -46.64 26.46
N TYR A 141 -28.93 -47.35 27.21
CA TYR A 141 -27.92 -46.70 28.05
C TYR A 141 -26.82 -46.04 27.22
N ASP A 142 -26.42 -46.62 26.08
CA ASP A 142 -25.50 -45.97 25.15
C ASP A 142 -26.07 -44.65 24.64
N HIS A 143 -27.34 -44.64 24.21
CA HIS A 143 -28.01 -43.41 23.77
C HIS A 143 -28.10 -42.35 24.88
N LEU A 144 -28.33 -42.77 26.13
CA LEU A 144 -28.31 -41.85 27.27
C LEU A 144 -26.91 -41.30 27.55
N ALA A 145 -25.86 -42.11 27.38
CA ALA A 145 -24.48 -41.65 27.48
C ALA A 145 -24.17 -40.62 26.39
N ASP A 146 -24.59 -40.86 25.14
CA ASP A 146 -24.43 -39.93 24.02
C ASP A 146 -25.13 -38.58 24.26
N ASN A 147 -26.35 -38.59 24.80
CA ASN A 147 -27.04 -37.35 25.19
C ASN A 147 -26.24 -36.53 26.21
N HIS A 148 -25.58 -37.20 27.17
CA HIS A 148 -24.74 -36.50 28.15
C HIS A 148 -23.37 -36.10 27.59
N ARG A 149 -22.83 -36.81 26.60
CA ARG A 149 -21.66 -36.33 25.83
C ARG A 149 -21.99 -35.03 25.12
N ARG A 150 -23.15 -34.96 24.46
CA ARG A 150 -23.62 -33.71 23.83
C ARG A 150 -23.82 -32.58 24.84
N MET A 151 -24.35 -32.89 26.02
CA MET A 151 -24.45 -31.93 27.12
C MET A 151 -23.07 -31.43 27.58
N LEU A 152 -22.09 -32.33 27.70
CA LEU A 152 -20.72 -31.98 28.08
C LEU A 152 -20.09 -31.04 27.04
N GLU A 153 -20.24 -31.35 25.76
CA GLU A 153 -19.77 -30.49 24.65
C GLU A 153 -20.33 -29.07 24.78
N ILE A 154 -21.62 -28.91 25.07
CA ILE A 154 -22.26 -27.58 25.24
C ILE A 154 -21.65 -26.82 26.43
N TRP A 155 -21.32 -27.51 27.53
CA TRP A 155 -20.67 -26.86 28.68
C TRP A 155 -19.21 -26.51 28.41
N GLU A 156 -18.48 -27.35 27.68
CA GLU A 156 -17.11 -27.09 27.25
C GLU A 156 -17.05 -25.95 26.23
N GLU A 157 -18.03 -25.81 25.33
CA GLU A 157 -18.18 -24.65 24.45
C GLU A 157 -18.38 -23.34 25.23
N GLN A 158 -19.12 -23.36 26.34
CA GLN A 158 -19.30 -22.18 27.19
C GLN A 158 -18.03 -21.81 27.97
N GLU A 159 -17.29 -22.80 28.46
CA GLU A 159 -15.97 -22.57 29.08
C GLU A 159 -14.99 -22.00 28.05
N GLN A 160 -14.99 -22.50 26.82
CA GLN A 160 -14.14 -21.97 25.76
C GLN A 160 -14.51 -20.53 25.41
N ALA A 161 -15.81 -20.21 25.30
CA ALA A 161 -16.28 -18.84 25.07
C ALA A 161 -15.79 -17.87 26.15
N TYR A 162 -15.69 -18.32 27.42
CA TYR A 162 -15.09 -17.52 28.49
C TYR A 162 -13.61 -17.21 28.20
N TYR A 163 -12.80 -18.24 27.91
CA TYR A 163 -11.38 -18.01 27.63
C TYR A 163 -11.16 -17.15 26.39
N ASP A 164 -12.01 -17.29 25.37
CA ASP A 164 -11.94 -16.46 24.16
C ASP A 164 -12.19 -14.99 24.49
N ILE A 165 -13.19 -14.69 25.33
CA ILE A 165 -13.45 -13.33 25.82
C ILE A 165 -12.24 -12.83 26.61
N GLU A 166 -11.83 -13.55 27.66
CA GLU A 166 -10.71 -13.17 28.53
C GLU A 166 -9.44 -12.87 27.73
N ASN A 167 -9.06 -13.78 26.83
CA ASN A 167 -7.87 -13.60 26.00
C ASN A 167 -7.98 -12.40 25.05
N SER A 168 -9.19 -12.05 24.62
CA SER A 168 -9.42 -10.90 23.75
C SER A 168 -9.54 -9.56 24.50
N THR A 169 -9.76 -9.57 25.82
CA THR A 169 -10.08 -8.35 26.59
C THR A 169 -9.14 -8.02 27.74
N LYS A 170 -8.36 -8.98 28.26
CA LYS A 170 -7.54 -8.82 29.49
C LYS A 170 -6.55 -7.66 29.48
N ASP A 171 -6.09 -7.29 28.29
CA ASP A 171 -5.05 -6.27 28.09
C ASP A 171 -5.61 -5.02 27.37
N LEU A 172 -6.94 -4.86 27.31
CA LEU A 172 -7.52 -3.59 26.85
C LEU A 172 -7.05 -2.46 27.75
N PHE A 173 -6.98 -1.24 27.20
CA PHE A 173 -6.55 -0.02 27.88
C PHE A 173 -5.05 0.10 28.23
N SER A 174 -4.25 -0.98 28.15
CA SER A 174 -2.83 -0.97 28.56
C SER A 174 -1.99 0.07 27.81
N THR A 175 -2.21 0.22 26.50
CA THR A 175 -1.51 1.22 25.67
C THR A 175 -1.72 2.66 26.17
N GLY A 176 -2.84 2.95 26.82
CA GLY A 176 -3.16 4.28 27.35
C GLY A 176 -2.45 4.62 28.65
N ASP A 177 -1.91 3.63 29.38
CA ASP A 177 -1.38 3.82 30.73
C ASP A 177 -0.15 4.73 30.75
N SER A 178 0.82 4.53 29.84
CA SER A 178 2.00 5.40 29.75
C SER A 178 1.60 6.87 29.48
N THR A 179 0.64 7.09 28.60
CA THR A 179 0.13 8.44 28.31
C THR A 179 -0.61 9.04 29.49
N ALA A 180 -1.39 8.25 30.23
CA ALA A 180 -2.04 8.70 31.46
C ALA A 180 -1.00 9.12 32.51
N GLU A 181 0.08 8.34 32.69
CA GLU A 181 1.19 8.66 33.56
C GLU A 181 1.89 9.96 33.13
N GLN A 182 2.16 10.16 31.83
CA GLN A 182 2.76 11.39 31.32
C GLN A 182 1.85 12.61 31.49
N ILE A 183 0.54 12.46 31.29
CA ILE A 183 -0.45 13.52 31.54
C ILE A 183 -0.43 13.90 33.03
N ASN A 184 -0.42 12.93 33.93
CA ASN A 184 -0.38 13.18 35.37
C ASN A 184 0.94 13.85 35.80
N ALA A 185 2.07 13.44 35.22
CA ALA A 185 3.36 14.09 35.44
C ALA A 185 3.35 15.55 34.96
N ALA A 186 2.79 15.81 33.78
CA ALA A 186 2.63 17.16 33.23
C ALA A 186 1.73 18.02 34.12
N LEU A 187 0.57 17.51 34.56
CA LEU A 187 -0.33 18.20 35.49
C LEU A 187 0.36 18.54 36.82
N SER A 188 1.16 17.61 37.36
CA SER A 188 1.93 17.83 38.58
C SER A 188 2.99 18.92 38.43
N ASP A 189 3.69 18.94 37.29
CA ASP A 189 4.68 19.98 36.97
C ASP A 189 4.03 21.35 36.77
N LEU A 190 2.92 21.41 36.01
CA LEU A 190 2.15 22.64 35.82
C LEU A 190 1.62 23.20 37.14
N GLY A 191 1.16 22.34 38.05
CA GLY A 191 0.72 22.74 39.39
C GLY A 191 1.81 23.38 40.26
N LYS A 192 3.10 23.15 39.98
CA LYS A 192 4.26 23.71 40.71
C LYS A 192 4.75 25.04 40.14
N SER A 193 4.12 25.51 39.05
CA SER A 193 4.55 26.72 38.33
C SER A 193 4.24 28.00 39.08
N PHE A 194 3.35 27.99 40.08
CA PHE A 194 3.15 29.11 41.00
C PHE A 194 3.62 28.73 42.40
N ARG A 195 4.64 29.42 42.91
CA ARG A 195 5.20 29.16 44.25
C ARG A 195 5.76 30.45 44.85
N ALA A 196 5.68 30.57 46.17
CA ALA A 196 6.19 31.73 46.92
C ALA A 196 5.68 33.10 46.38
N GLY A 197 4.42 33.16 45.92
CA GLY A 197 3.82 34.38 45.38
C GLY A 197 4.34 34.80 44.00
N ALA A 198 5.15 33.95 43.35
CA ALA A 198 5.76 34.23 42.06
C ALA A 198 5.53 33.09 41.05
N PHE A 199 5.61 33.45 39.78
CA PHE A 199 5.43 32.54 38.65
C PHE A 199 6.78 32.01 38.15
N HIS A 200 6.90 30.69 38.06
CA HIS A 200 8.12 29.94 37.76
C HIS A 200 7.83 28.80 36.77
N PRO A 201 7.64 29.10 35.48
CA PRO A 201 7.32 28.07 34.48
C PRO A 201 8.53 27.16 34.25
N ASN A 202 8.28 25.88 34.07
CA ASN A 202 9.32 24.91 33.71
C ASN A 202 9.59 24.95 32.19
N LEU A 203 10.38 25.91 31.71
CA LEU A 203 10.66 26.05 30.28
C LEU A 203 11.42 24.86 29.67
N ALA A 204 12.11 24.06 30.48
CA ALA A 204 12.90 22.90 30.06
C ALA A 204 12.19 21.55 30.29
N ALA A 205 10.88 21.56 30.58
CA ALA A 205 10.14 20.35 30.90
C ALA A 205 10.22 19.29 29.79
N SER A 206 10.82 18.14 30.11
CA SER A 206 11.03 17.02 29.20
C SER A 206 9.74 16.31 28.80
N TRP A 207 8.70 16.39 29.64
CA TRP A 207 7.39 15.78 29.39
C TRP A 207 6.75 16.31 28.09
N ARG A 208 7.05 17.54 27.65
CA ARG A 208 6.47 18.11 26.42
C ARG A 208 6.76 17.28 25.18
N ALA A 209 8.02 16.88 25.00
CA ALA A 209 8.44 16.11 23.84
C ALA A 209 7.86 14.69 23.90
N LYS A 210 7.97 14.05 25.08
CA LYS A 210 7.49 12.69 25.30
C LYS A 210 5.97 12.57 25.13
N LEU A 211 5.21 13.48 25.76
CA LEU A 211 3.75 13.49 25.66
C LEU A 211 3.28 13.71 24.21
N LYS A 212 3.96 14.59 23.47
CA LYS A 212 3.64 14.83 22.06
C LYS A 212 3.88 13.60 21.18
N GLU A 213 4.90 12.80 21.49
CA GLU A 213 5.18 11.54 20.79
C GLU A 213 4.10 10.50 21.09
N GLU A 214 3.83 10.22 22.36
CA GLU A 214 2.84 9.22 22.78
C GLU A 214 1.42 9.56 22.29
N VAL A 215 1.02 10.83 22.36
CA VAL A 215 -0.28 11.28 21.84
C VAL A 215 -0.39 11.06 20.34
N LYS A 216 0.70 11.27 19.60
CA LYS A 216 0.72 11.02 18.15
C LYS A 216 0.53 9.53 17.84
N GLU A 217 1.07 8.64 18.67
CA GLU A 217 0.85 7.21 18.55
C GLU A 217 -0.61 6.84 18.79
N LEU A 218 -1.22 7.34 19.88
CA LEU A 218 -2.65 7.13 20.16
C LEU A 218 -3.54 7.64 19.02
N ASP A 219 -3.27 8.84 18.53
CA ASP A 219 -4.01 9.43 17.41
C ASP A 219 -3.88 8.58 16.15
N ALA A 220 -2.69 8.04 15.86
CA ALA A 220 -2.47 7.15 14.72
C ALA A 220 -3.24 5.82 14.88
N ILE A 221 -3.18 5.20 16.06
CA ILE A 221 -3.90 3.96 16.37
C ILE A 221 -5.40 4.15 16.11
N VAL A 222 -5.97 5.23 16.64
CA VAL A 222 -7.40 5.52 16.50
C VAL A 222 -7.75 5.90 15.06
N LEU A 223 -6.97 6.77 14.41
CA LEU A 223 -7.27 7.28 13.08
C LEU A 223 -7.22 6.17 12.02
N TYR A 224 -6.23 5.29 12.11
CA TYR A 224 -6.02 4.22 11.15
C TYR A 224 -6.69 2.90 11.56
N GLY A 225 -7.19 2.83 12.79
CA GLY A 225 -7.89 1.65 13.31
C GLY A 225 -6.96 0.47 13.50
N ILE A 226 -5.75 0.70 14.04
CA ILE A 226 -4.80 -0.37 14.38
C ILE A 226 -5.42 -1.17 15.53
N LYS A 227 -5.50 -2.49 15.37
CA LYS A 227 -6.10 -3.38 16.37
C LYS A 227 -5.09 -4.40 16.86
N ARG A 228 -5.29 -4.85 18.10
CA ARG A 228 -4.56 -5.96 18.68
C ARG A 228 -5.02 -7.30 18.12
N PRO A 229 -4.11 -8.10 17.53
CA PRO A 229 -4.38 -9.50 17.23
C PRO A 229 -4.68 -10.30 18.50
N ILE A 230 -5.72 -11.15 18.45
CA ILE A 230 -6.10 -12.03 19.59
C ILE A 230 -4.97 -13.02 19.95
N SER A 231 -4.11 -13.38 18.98
CA SER A 231 -3.08 -14.42 19.12
C SER A 231 -1.78 -13.97 19.79
N ILE A 232 -1.67 -12.71 20.27
CA ILE A 232 -0.40 -12.17 20.79
C ILE A 232 -0.50 -11.65 22.24
N ASN A 233 0.55 -11.91 23.01
CA ASN A 233 0.72 -11.43 24.38
C ASN A 233 1.13 -9.93 24.42
N GLU A 234 1.18 -9.35 25.62
CA GLU A 234 1.50 -7.92 25.81
C GLU A 234 2.85 -7.54 25.21
N GLU A 235 3.91 -8.31 25.50
CA GLU A 235 5.25 -8.03 25.00
C GLU A 235 5.33 -8.01 23.47
N THR A 236 4.61 -8.91 22.81
CA THR A 236 4.53 -8.95 21.33
C THR A 236 3.64 -7.83 20.80
N TRP A 237 2.59 -7.47 21.53
CA TRP A 237 1.71 -6.35 21.19
C TRP A 237 2.45 -5.01 21.19
N GLU A 238 3.27 -4.72 22.21
CA GLU A 238 4.08 -3.51 22.25
C GLU A 238 4.98 -3.37 21.02
N LYS A 239 5.66 -4.45 20.63
CA LYS A 239 6.51 -4.49 19.42
C LYS A 239 5.68 -4.32 18.15
N TYR A 240 4.57 -5.04 18.03
CA TYR A 240 3.63 -4.92 16.91
C TYR A 240 3.15 -3.47 16.76
N GLN A 241 2.71 -2.86 17.85
CA GLN A 241 2.17 -1.51 17.87
C GLN A 241 3.25 -0.51 17.44
N GLY A 242 4.46 -0.62 18.00
CA GLY A 242 5.60 0.22 17.66
C GLY A 242 5.96 0.14 16.18
N GLU A 243 6.06 -1.06 15.61
CA GLU A 243 6.39 -1.25 14.18
C GLU A 243 5.31 -0.72 13.25
N VAL A 244 4.03 -1.03 13.52
CA VAL A 244 2.91 -0.58 12.69
C VAL A 244 2.77 0.93 12.76
N THR A 245 2.86 1.53 13.95
CA THR A 245 2.75 2.98 14.14
C THR A 245 3.92 3.71 13.49
N THR A 246 5.15 3.22 13.65
CA THR A 246 6.33 3.78 12.97
C THR A 246 6.15 3.79 11.46
N ASN A 247 5.67 2.68 10.87
CA ASN A 247 5.44 2.63 9.43
C ASN A 247 4.30 3.56 8.99
N VAL A 248 3.20 3.63 9.72
CA VAL A 248 2.10 4.57 9.45
C VAL A 248 2.60 6.02 9.42
N LEU A 249 3.40 6.43 10.40
CA LEU A 249 3.97 7.78 10.47
C LEU A 249 4.95 8.06 9.32
N LEU A 250 5.72 7.05 8.88
CA LEU A 250 6.53 7.14 7.68
C LEU A 250 5.67 7.38 6.44
N LEU A 251 4.57 6.64 6.28
CA LEU A 251 3.67 6.76 5.14
C LEU A 251 3.00 8.14 5.08
N GLU A 252 2.58 8.69 6.21
CA GLU A 252 2.09 10.08 6.31
C GLU A 252 3.14 11.07 5.85
N LYS A 253 4.38 10.94 6.34
CA LYS A 253 5.51 11.81 5.95
C LYS A 253 5.82 11.68 4.46
N GLN A 254 5.59 10.52 3.85
CA GLN A 254 5.75 10.30 2.41
C GLN A 254 4.61 10.89 1.58
N GLY A 255 3.52 11.31 2.21
CA GLY A 255 2.37 11.94 1.54
C GLY A 255 1.32 10.94 1.08
N TRP A 256 1.26 9.74 1.66
CA TRP A 256 0.14 8.82 1.44
C TRP A 256 -1.16 9.43 1.96
N ALA A 257 -2.24 9.26 1.19
CA ALA A 257 -3.58 9.65 1.65
C ALA A 257 -4.05 8.74 2.80
N VAL A 258 -4.87 9.32 3.68
CA VAL A 258 -5.46 8.63 4.84
C VAL A 258 -6.14 7.31 4.44
N ASP A 259 -6.88 7.28 3.33
CA ASP A 259 -7.55 6.06 2.87
C ASP A 259 -6.59 4.95 2.44
N GLY A 260 -5.44 5.32 1.86
CA GLY A 260 -4.36 4.40 1.53
C GLY A 260 -3.75 3.78 2.78
N ILE A 261 -3.43 4.61 3.79
CA ILE A 261 -2.88 4.14 5.07
C ILE A 261 -3.90 3.29 5.83
N LYS A 262 -5.19 3.67 5.83
CA LYS A 262 -6.27 2.84 6.38
C LYS A 262 -6.39 1.49 5.67
N ALA A 263 -6.08 1.41 4.37
CA ALA A 263 -6.10 0.14 3.65
C ALA A 263 -4.95 -0.79 4.08
N TYR A 264 -3.79 -0.23 4.36
CA TYR A 264 -2.68 -0.96 4.99
C TYR A 264 -3.08 -1.48 6.38
N ALA A 265 -3.63 -0.64 7.25
CA ALA A 265 -4.09 -1.06 8.58
C ALA A 265 -5.17 -2.15 8.50
N ARG A 266 -6.15 -2.01 7.60
CA ARG A 266 -7.15 -3.07 7.33
C ARG A 266 -6.52 -4.37 6.84
N TYR A 267 -5.49 -4.30 5.99
CA TYR A 267 -4.81 -5.49 5.48
C TYR A 267 -4.11 -6.24 6.62
N ILE A 268 -3.38 -5.54 7.48
CA ILE A 268 -2.75 -6.13 8.66
C ILE A 268 -3.80 -6.74 9.58
N ASN A 269 -4.84 -5.97 9.96
CA ASN A 269 -5.88 -6.44 10.85
C ASN A 269 -6.63 -7.67 10.30
N LYS A 270 -6.72 -7.86 8.98
CA LYS A 270 -7.42 -9.02 8.39
C LYS A 270 -6.52 -10.25 8.20
N ASN A 271 -5.25 -10.04 7.85
CA ASN A 271 -4.36 -11.13 7.46
C ASN A 271 -3.48 -11.63 8.60
N ILE A 272 -3.22 -10.79 9.59
CA ILE A 272 -2.39 -11.14 10.75
C ILE A 272 -3.27 -11.51 11.96
N ALA A 273 -4.44 -10.88 12.13
CA ALA A 273 -5.31 -11.17 13.28
C ALA A 273 -5.86 -12.60 13.24
N GLY A 274 -5.44 -13.41 14.23
CA GLY A 274 -6.00 -14.73 14.52
C GLY A 274 -5.52 -15.88 13.62
N LYS A 275 -4.63 -15.64 12.65
CA LYS A 275 -4.20 -16.67 11.68
C LYS A 275 -2.78 -17.17 11.88
N ILE A 276 -1.99 -16.47 12.69
CA ILE A 276 -0.53 -16.64 12.73
C ILE A 276 -0.07 -16.73 14.20
N PRO A 277 0.79 -17.70 14.56
CA PRO A 277 1.42 -17.78 15.89
C PRO A 277 2.22 -16.51 16.23
N ALA A 278 2.31 -16.15 17.51
CA ALA A 278 2.87 -14.87 17.96
C ALA A 278 4.23 -14.49 17.34
N GLY A 279 5.20 -15.42 17.27
CA GLY A 279 6.53 -15.14 16.69
C GLY A 279 6.53 -14.86 15.18
N ASN A 280 5.53 -15.34 14.45
CA ASN A 280 5.41 -15.13 13.00
C ASN A 280 4.69 -13.80 12.67
N VAL A 281 4.07 -13.15 13.66
CA VAL A 281 3.35 -11.88 13.46
C VAL A 281 4.33 -10.75 13.09
N LEU A 282 5.43 -10.58 13.83
CA LEU A 282 6.42 -9.53 13.55
C LEU A 282 7.10 -9.72 12.18
N VAL A 283 7.37 -10.96 11.77
CA VAL A 283 7.92 -11.28 10.45
C VAL A 283 6.95 -10.86 9.33
N GLU A 284 5.66 -11.11 9.50
CA GLU A 284 4.66 -10.71 8.51
C GLU A 284 4.45 -9.18 8.50
N ILE A 285 4.57 -8.49 9.65
CA ILE A 285 4.55 -7.02 9.70
C ILE A 285 5.74 -6.44 8.93
N ASP A 286 6.96 -6.90 9.19
CA ASP A 286 8.16 -6.43 8.49
C ASP A 286 8.02 -6.62 6.97
N LYS A 287 7.50 -7.78 6.54
CA LYS A 287 7.17 -8.03 5.14
C LYS A 287 6.10 -7.07 4.60
N CYS A 288 5.02 -6.83 5.34
CA CYS A 288 3.99 -5.86 4.95
C CYS A 288 4.57 -4.44 4.83
N ASN A 289 5.40 -4.02 5.80
CA ASN A 289 6.09 -2.73 5.83
C ASN A 289 6.98 -2.56 4.59
N LYS A 290 7.81 -3.57 4.28
CA LYS A 290 8.63 -3.58 3.07
C LYS A 290 7.80 -3.46 1.80
N GLN A 291 6.66 -4.16 1.72
CA GLN A 291 5.76 -4.04 0.58
C GLN A 291 5.20 -2.62 0.42
N THR A 292 4.92 -1.88 1.51
CA THR A 292 4.50 -0.46 1.38
C THR A 292 5.53 0.43 0.67
N GLN A 293 6.80 0.01 0.67
CA GLN A 293 7.94 0.73 0.07
C GLN A 293 8.38 0.15 -1.29
N LEU A 294 7.63 -0.83 -1.81
CA LEU A 294 7.91 -1.51 -3.08
C LEU A 294 6.72 -1.31 -4.03
N VAL A 295 6.90 -0.44 -5.03
CA VAL A 295 5.87 -0.08 -6.00
C VAL A 295 5.43 -1.33 -6.76
N GLY A 296 4.12 -1.57 -6.81
CA GLY A 296 3.57 -2.74 -7.50
C GLY A 296 3.34 -3.97 -6.63
N SER A 297 3.91 -4.00 -5.43
CA SER A 297 3.67 -5.09 -4.48
C SER A 297 2.21 -5.15 -4.03
N GLU A 298 1.81 -6.27 -3.42
CA GLU A 298 0.42 -6.49 -3.03
C GLU A 298 -0.12 -5.40 -2.09
N VAL A 299 0.59 -5.11 -0.98
CA VAL A 299 0.17 -4.09 -0.02
C VAL A 299 0.19 -2.71 -0.66
N PHE A 300 1.25 -2.36 -1.42
CA PHE A 300 1.32 -1.08 -2.14
C PHE A 300 0.12 -0.89 -3.06
N LYS A 301 -0.23 -1.89 -3.87
CA LYS A 301 -1.39 -1.84 -4.79
C LYS A 301 -2.69 -1.63 -4.01
N LYS A 302 -2.91 -2.31 -2.88
CA LYS A 302 -4.11 -2.09 -2.06
C LYS A 302 -4.21 -0.67 -1.54
N MET A 303 -3.10 -0.08 -1.07
CA MET A 303 -3.06 1.30 -0.64
C MET A 303 -3.30 2.27 -1.80
N TRP A 304 -2.64 2.02 -2.95
CA TRP A 304 -2.78 2.82 -4.17
C TRP A 304 -4.23 2.88 -4.67
N TYR A 305 -4.92 1.74 -4.70
CA TYR A 305 -6.32 1.67 -5.14
C TYR A 305 -7.32 2.14 -4.07
N ALA A 306 -6.98 2.03 -2.79
CA ALA A 306 -7.82 2.56 -1.71
C ALA A 306 -7.81 4.08 -1.62
N TRP A 307 -6.76 4.74 -2.12
CA TRP A 307 -6.80 6.17 -2.44
C TRP A 307 -7.74 6.37 -3.63
N LYS A 308 -9.06 6.25 -3.34
CA LYS A 308 -10.15 6.22 -4.30
C LYS A 308 -10.10 7.49 -5.12
N ALA A 309 -9.84 7.25 -6.40
CA ALA A 309 -9.46 8.25 -7.37
C ALA A 309 -10.54 8.48 -8.43
N GLU A 310 -11.77 8.03 -8.18
CA GLU A 310 -12.89 8.35 -9.07
C GLU A 310 -13.07 9.87 -9.08
N GLY A 311 -12.65 10.49 -10.19
CA GLY A 311 -12.68 11.94 -10.35
C GLY A 311 -11.62 12.72 -9.57
N LEU A 312 -10.40 12.17 -9.35
CA LEU A 312 -9.31 12.99 -8.78
C LEU A 312 -9.18 14.29 -9.57
N SER A 313 -9.17 15.41 -8.86
CA SER A 313 -8.73 16.66 -9.46
C SER A 313 -7.28 16.53 -9.92
N ALA A 314 -6.85 17.37 -10.88
CA ALA A 314 -5.45 17.45 -11.27
C ALA A 314 -4.52 17.69 -10.07
N SER A 315 -4.97 18.46 -9.06
CA SER A 315 -4.22 18.71 -7.82
C SER A 315 -4.00 17.43 -7.01
N GLU A 316 -5.05 16.64 -6.83
CA GLU A 316 -4.98 15.41 -6.05
C GLU A 316 -4.14 14.33 -6.76
N SER A 317 -4.27 14.24 -8.09
CA SER A 317 -3.40 13.40 -8.92
C SER A 317 -1.94 13.80 -8.80
N LYS A 318 -1.61 15.10 -8.79
CA LYS A 318 -0.25 15.59 -8.54
C LYS A 318 0.25 15.22 -7.14
N LYS A 319 -0.59 15.22 -6.09
CA LYS A 319 -0.19 14.72 -4.75
C LYS A 319 0.16 13.24 -4.79
N LYS A 320 -0.67 12.44 -5.46
CA LYS A 320 -0.45 11.00 -5.63
C LYS A 320 0.85 10.69 -6.37
N LEU A 321 1.16 11.46 -7.41
CA LEU A 321 2.45 11.36 -8.12
C LEU A 321 3.63 11.81 -7.25
N LYS A 322 3.51 12.91 -6.49
CA LYS A 322 4.57 13.34 -5.54
C LYS A 322 4.89 12.25 -4.52
N MET A 323 3.87 11.61 -3.97
CA MET A 323 4.04 10.47 -3.07
C MET A 323 4.80 9.33 -3.75
N LEU A 324 4.41 8.94 -4.98
CA LEU A 324 5.11 7.90 -5.74
C LEU A 324 6.58 8.27 -5.99
N MET A 325 6.87 9.52 -6.35
CA MET A 325 8.24 9.99 -6.55
C MET A 325 9.06 9.88 -5.25
N LYS A 326 8.45 10.14 -4.10
CA LYS A 326 9.11 10.06 -2.79
C LYS A 326 9.35 8.62 -2.32
N VAL A 327 8.40 7.70 -2.55
CA VAL A 327 8.57 6.28 -2.22
C VAL A 327 9.68 5.64 -3.07
N THR A 328 9.74 6.01 -4.35
CA THR A 328 10.76 5.50 -5.28
C THR A 328 12.14 6.14 -5.10
N GLY A 329 12.20 7.36 -4.53
CA GLY A 329 13.41 8.18 -4.48
C GLY A 329 13.64 9.02 -5.76
N MET A 330 12.68 9.01 -6.70
CA MET A 330 12.69 9.90 -7.87
C MET A 330 12.60 11.39 -7.50
N ASP A 331 12.21 11.73 -6.27
CA ASP A 331 12.20 13.10 -5.78
C ASP A 331 13.61 13.68 -5.51
N GLY A 332 14.65 12.86 -5.59
CA GLY A 332 16.06 13.30 -5.65
C GLY A 332 16.63 13.40 -7.07
N ILE A 333 15.88 12.98 -8.10
CA ILE A 333 16.38 12.85 -9.47
C ILE A 333 16.09 14.10 -10.31
N ASP A 334 17.02 14.39 -11.21
CA ASP A 334 16.99 15.45 -12.23
C ASP A 334 17.68 15.01 -13.54
N GLU A 335 17.86 15.93 -14.50
CA GLU A 335 18.51 15.67 -15.78
C GLU A 335 20.03 15.39 -15.68
N ASN A 336 20.67 15.81 -14.58
CA ASN A 336 22.11 15.59 -14.34
C ASN A 336 22.37 14.20 -13.75
N SER A 337 21.34 13.55 -13.23
CA SER A 337 21.42 12.24 -12.60
C SER A 337 21.93 11.19 -13.59
N SER A 338 22.81 10.32 -13.11
CA SER A 338 23.43 9.27 -13.89
C SER A 338 22.46 8.13 -14.22
N ALA A 339 22.81 7.32 -15.23
CA ALA A 339 22.08 6.10 -15.55
C ALA A 339 22.07 5.09 -14.38
N GLU A 340 23.12 5.09 -13.54
CA GLU A 340 23.19 4.23 -12.36
C GLU A 340 22.19 4.67 -11.28
N GLU A 341 22.05 5.96 -11.03
CA GLU A 341 21.07 6.49 -10.08
C GLU A 341 19.64 6.13 -10.50
N LEU A 342 19.28 6.37 -11.76
CA LEU A 342 17.97 5.98 -12.31
C LEU A 342 17.74 4.46 -12.24
N ARG A 343 18.77 3.65 -12.52
CA ARG A 343 18.69 2.19 -12.42
C ARG A 343 18.45 1.73 -10.98
N ARG A 344 19.07 2.36 -9.98
CA ARG A 344 18.83 2.04 -8.55
C ARG A 344 17.37 2.28 -8.14
N ILE A 345 16.67 3.23 -8.78
CA ILE A 345 15.24 3.45 -8.57
C ILE A 345 14.41 2.24 -9.01
N ALA A 346 14.83 1.51 -10.06
CA ALA A 346 14.10 0.32 -10.52
C ALA A 346 14.01 -0.76 -9.44
N ASN A 347 14.96 -0.81 -8.50
CA ASN A 347 14.91 -1.71 -7.33
C ASN A 347 13.78 -1.38 -6.34
N LYS A 348 13.10 -0.23 -6.50
CA LYS A 348 11.91 0.17 -5.75
C LYS A 348 10.61 -0.23 -6.43
N ILE A 349 10.68 -0.87 -7.58
CA ILE A 349 9.53 -1.50 -8.26
C ILE A 349 9.64 -3.01 -8.02
N ASP A 350 8.52 -3.65 -7.69
CA ASP A 350 8.46 -5.09 -7.49
C ASP A 350 8.96 -5.81 -8.75
N PRO A 351 10.02 -6.64 -8.66
CA PRO A 351 10.57 -7.33 -9.83
C PRO A 351 9.56 -8.28 -10.49
N ASN A 352 8.51 -8.69 -9.78
CA ASN A 352 7.42 -9.51 -10.31
C ASN A 352 6.24 -8.70 -10.83
N LEU A 353 6.31 -7.36 -10.83
CA LEU A 353 5.27 -6.52 -11.43
C LEU A 353 5.34 -6.64 -12.95
N GLU A 354 4.34 -7.31 -13.53
CA GLU A 354 4.30 -7.61 -14.95
C GLU A 354 4.11 -6.35 -15.81
N PRO A 355 4.63 -6.33 -17.06
CA PRO A 355 4.38 -5.23 -18.00
C PRO A 355 2.90 -4.95 -18.26
N ASP A 356 2.02 -5.95 -18.16
CA ASP A 356 0.58 -5.81 -18.39
C ASP A 356 -0.26 -5.63 -17.12
N ASP A 357 0.37 -5.50 -15.94
CA ASP A 357 -0.38 -5.28 -14.70
C ASP A 357 -1.19 -3.96 -14.82
N LYS A 358 -2.46 -4.04 -14.39
CA LYS A 358 -3.40 -2.92 -14.36
C LYS A 358 -2.90 -1.71 -13.55
N PHE A 359 -1.91 -1.90 -12.67
CA PHE A 359 -1.23 -0.83 -11.95
C PHE A 359 -0.66 0.21 -12.91
N TRP A 360 -0.03 -0.21 -14.00
CA TRP A 360 0.55 0.70 -14.98
C TRP A 360 -0.52 1.54 -15.69
N ARG A 361 -1.67 0.96 -16.04
CA ARG A 361 -2.82 1.71 -16.57
C ARG A 361 -3.34 2.72 -15.55
N SER A 362 -3.36 2.35 -14.26
CA SER A 362 -3.77 3.25 -13.19
C SER A 362 -2.80 4.41 -12.96
N LEU A 363 -1.49 4.15 -13.05
CA LEU A 363 -0.46 5.18 -13.01
C LEU A 363 -0.60 6.13 -14.21
N ALA A 364 -0.71 5.58 -15.43
CA ALA A 364 -0.91 6.34 -16.65
C ALA A 364 -2.15 7.24 -16.56
N GLY A 365 -3.30 6.72 -16.12
CA GLY A 365 -4.51 7.51 -15.89
C GLY A 365 -4.34 8.59 -14.81
N THR A 366 -3.48 8.38 -13.81
CA THR A 366 -3.14 9.40 -12.81
C THR A 366 -2.29 10.53 -13.41
N VAL A 367 -1.32 10.18 -14.27
CA VAL A 367 -0.50 11.17 -15.01
C VAL A 367 -1.35 11.96 -15.99
N GLU A 368 -2.19 11.27 -16.76
CA GLU A 368 -3.17 11.87 -17.65
C GLU A 368 -4.01 12.87 -16.85
N THR A 369 -4.70 12.46 -15.78
CA THR A 369 -5.53 13.37 -14.97
C THR A 369 -4.75 14.56 -14.38
N ALA A 370 -3.49 14.36 -13.97
CA ALA A 370 -2.64 15.42 -13.41
C ALA A 370 -2.24 16.50 -14.43
N TYR A 371 -2.00 16.10 -15.68
CA TYR A 371 -1.38 16.95 -16.70
C TYR A 371 -2.25 17.15 -17.97
N TYR A 372 -3.38 16.48 -18.03
CA TYR A 372 -4.31 16.48 -19.14
C TYR A 372 -5.73 16.13 -18.63
N SER A 373 -6.56 17.15 -18.41
CA SER A 373 -7.99 16.92 -18.14
C SER A 373 -8.79 17.04 -19.44
N PRO A 374 -9.26 15.94 -20.04
CA PRO A 374 -10.17 16.02 -21.17
C PRO A 374 -11.50 16.66 -20.72
N PRO A 375 -12.24 17.32 -21.63
CA PRO A 375 -13.55 17.90 -21.30
C PRO A 375 -14.52 16.81 -20.83
N LYS A 376 -15.30 17.10 -19.77
CA LYS A 376 -16.36 16.20 -19.30
C LYS A 376 -17.39 16.01 -20.42
N THR A 377 -17.64 14.78 -20.83
CA THR A 377 -18.69 14.44 -21.81
C THR A 377 -19.95 13.91 -21.10
N ASN A 378 -21.11 14.12 -21.72
CA ASN A 378 -22.35 13.47 -21.30
C ASN A 378 -22.40 12.01 -21.78
N PHE A 379 -23.46 11.29 -21.40
CA PHE A 379 -23.69 9.88 -21.75
C PHE A 379 -23.68 9.59 -23.26
N ASN A 380 -23.87 10.63 -24.09
CA ASN A 380 -23.87 10.55 -25.55
C ASN A 380 -22.53 11.01 -26.17
N GLY A 381 -21.48 11.20 -25.36
CA GLY A 381 -20.16 11.64 -25.83
C GLY A 381 -20.06 13.14 -26.14
N VAL A 382 -21.08 13.94 -25.83
CA VAL A 382 -21.07 15.40 -26.08
C VAL A 382 -20.40 16.12 -24.91
N ALA A 383 -19.34 16.89 -25.17
CA ALA A 383 -18.67 17.69 -24.15
C ALA A 383 -19.64 18.71 -23.51
N PHE A 384 -19.74 18.74 -22.18
CA PHE A 384 -20.57 19.72 -21.45
C PHE A 384 -19.97 21.14 -21.46
N GLU A 385 -18.66 21.27 -21.68
CA GLU A 385 -17.97 22.57 -21.73
C GLU A 385 -17.66 22.98 -23.18
N VAL A 386 -18.70 23.05 -24.03
CA VAL A 386 -18.57 23.37 -25.47
C VAL A 386 -17.90 24.73 -25.71
N ASP A 387 -18.05 25.71 -24.80
CA ASP A 387 -17.50 27.06 -25.00
C ASP A 387 -15.97 27.17 -24.79
N LYS A 388 -15.34 26.22 -24.07
CA LYS A 388 -13.86 26.15 -23.95
C LYS A 388 -13.21 25.35 -25.07
N ALA A 389 -13.92 24.38 -25.63
CA ALA A 389 -13.45 23.58 -26.77
C ALA A 389 -13.26 24.42 -28.04
N VAL A 390 -14.10 25.45 -28.22
CA VAL A 390 -14.10 26.33 -29.41
C VAL A 390 -12.98 27.39 -29.37
N LYS A 391 -12.39 27.68 -28.21
CA LYS A 391 -11.36 28.75 -28.06
C LYS A 391 -9.92 28.24 -28.01
N GLY A 392 -9.67 26.92 -28.06
CA GLY A 392 -8.30 26.38 -28.01
C GLY A 392 -7.55 26.63 -26.68
N ILE A 393 -8.24 27.10 -25.65
CA ILE A 393 -7.70 27.38 -24.32
C ILE A 393 -8.29 26.35 -23.35
N TYR A 394 -7.89 25.09 -23.49
CA TYR A 394 -7.88 24.22 -22.32
C TYR A 394 -6.75 24.70 -21.42
N SER A 395 -6.96 24.77 -20.10
CA SER A 395 -5.85 24.94 -19.17
C SER A 395 -4.99 23.68 -19.26
N GLN A 396 -4.06 23.66 -20.20
CA GLN A 396 -3.07 22.62 -20.35
C GLN A 396 -2.24 22.66 -19.08
N ASN A 397 -2.48 21.73 -18.16
CA ASN A 397 -1.49 21.42 -17.14
C ASN A 397 -0.36 20.70 -17.84
N GLU A 398 0.34 21.34 -18.79
CA GLU A 398 1.46 20.74 -19.49
C GLU A 398 2.40 20.12 -18.44
N MET A 399 3.02 18.99 -18.78
CA MET A 399 3.89 18.26 -17.85
C MET A 399 5.16 19.07 -17.58
N THR A 400 5.01 20.08 -16.74
CA THR A 400 5.96 21.16 -16.48
C THR A 400 6.37 21.15 -15.01
N GLY A 401 7.49 21.84 -14.75
CA GLY A 401 8.08 21.94 -13.43
C GLY A 401 8.72 20.63 -12.97
N THR A 402 9.27 20.66 -11.76
CA THR A 402 10.08 19.56 -11.20
C THR A 402 9.34 18.24 -11.14
N LEU A 403 8.05 18.23 -10.80
CA LEU A 403 7.26 17.00 -10.76
C LEU A 403 7.07 16.42 -12.17
N GLY A 404 6.75 17.26 -13.16
CA GLY A 404 6.56 16.81 -14.54
C GLY A 404 7.84 16.21 -15.13
N LYS A 405 8.99 16.86 -14.87
CA LYS A 405 10.31 16.33 -15.23
C LYS A 405 10.58 14.96 -14.62
N ARG A 406 10.34 14.79 -13.32
CA ARG A 406 10.56 13.49 -12.63
C ARG A 406 9.63 12.40 -13.15
N VAL A 407 8.37 12.72 -13.38
CA VAL A 407 7.39 11.80 -13.97
C VAL A 407 7.81 11.39 -15.39
N HIS A 408 8.34 12.32 -16.19
CA HIS A 408 8.89 12.00 -17.50
C HIS A 408 10.10 11.06 -17.39
N LEU A 409 11.09 11.39 -16.55
CA LEU A 409 12.28 10.56 -16.35
C LEU A 409 11.94 9.16 -15.83
N PHE A 410 10.89 9.03 -15.01
CA PHE A 410 10.45 7.75 -14.47
C PHE A 410 10.03 6.73 -15.56
N ARG A 411 9.64 7.19 -16.75
CA ARG A 411 9.27 6.33 -17.89
C ARG A 411 10.41 5.39 -18.30
N TYR A 412 11.66 5.87 -18.21
CA TYR A 412 12.85 5.06 -18.49
C TYR A 412 13.11 4.00 -17.42
N VAL A 413 12.81 4.32 -16.16
CA VAL A 413 12.90 3.37 -15.03
C VAL A 413 11.87 2.25 -15.19
N ILE A 414 10.62 2.61 -15.55
CA ILE A 414 9.56 1.64 -15.82
C ILE A 414 9.95 0.72 -16.98
N SER A 415 10.36 1.28 -18.13
CA SER A 415 10.76 0.46 -19.28
C SER A 415 11.93 -0.47 -18.98
N TYR A 416 12.91 0.00 -18.20
CA TYR A 416 14.01 -0.86 -17.76
C TYR A 416 13.49 -2.01 -16.89
N GLN A 417 12.66 -1.73 -15.88
CA GLN A 417 12.08 -2.79 -15.04
C GLN A 417 11.25 -3.79 -15.85
N GLN A 418 10.47 -3.34 -16.83
CA GLN A 418 9.66 -4.20 -17.70
C GLN A 418 10.51 -5.11 -18.58
N ALA A 419 11.60 -4.59 -19.15
CA ALA A 419 12.57 -5.40 -19.89
C ALA A 419 13.24 -6.45 -18.99
N GLU A 420 13.65 -6.07 -17.78
CA GLU A 420 14.25 -6.97 -16.80
C GLU A 420 13.25 -8.05 -16.32
N TYR A 421 11.97 -7.72 -16.13
CA TYR A 421 10.93 -8.71 -15.83
C TYR A 421 10.91 -9.81 -16.89
N ILE A 422 10.87 -9.44 -18.18
CA ILE A 422 10.85 -10.41 -19.28
C ILE A 422 12.16 -11.23 -19.32
N ARG A 423 13.31 -10.56 -19.17
CA ARG A 423 14.63 -11.21 -19.17
C ARG A 423 14.79 -12.22 -18.04
N ASN A 424 14.24 -11.93 -16.87
CA ASN A 424 14.33 -12.77 -15.68
C ASN A 424 13.28 -13.88 -15.66
N LYS A 425 12.09 -13.65 -16.23
CA LYS A 425 11.03 -14.67 -16.34
C LYS A 425 11.43 -15.83 -17.25
N TYR A 426 12.20 -15.56 -18.31
CA TYR A 426 12.66 -16.58 -19.26
C TYR A 426 14.18 -16.61 -19.33
N THR A 427 14.79 -17.76 -19.01
CA THR A 427 16.26 -17.90 -18.94
C THR A 427 16.93 -17.92 -20.31
N ASP A 428 16.34 -18.63 -21.29
CA ASP A 428 16.98 -18.91 -22.58
C ASP A 428 16.40 -18.10 -23.74
N GLY A 429 17.23 -17.75 -24.71
CA GLY A 429 16.86 -17.07 -25.96
C GLY A 429 17.22 -15.58 -25.99
N THR A 430 17.01 -14.95 -27.14
CA THR A 430 17.15 -13.49 -27.31
C THR A 430 16.03 -12.73 -26.60
N ASP A 431 16.17 -11.43 -26.35
CA ASP A 431 15.11 -10.62 -25.74
C ASP A 431 13.81 -10.68 -26.56
N GLU A 432 13.91 -10.70 -27.90
CA GLU A 432 12.78 -10.91 -28.82
C GLU A 432 12.08 -12.24 -28.56
N GLU A 433 12.83 -13.32 -28.40
CA GLU A 433 12.28 -14.66 -28.13
C GLU A 433 11.61 -14.74 -26.77
N LYS A 434 12.20 -14.11 -25.75
CA LYS A 434 11.62 -14.01 -24.41
C LYS A 434 10.31 -13.22 -24.43
N LEU A 435 10.27 -12.10 -25.16
CA LEU A 435 9.03 -11.34 -25.34
C LEU A 435 7.97 -12.16 -26.09
N ILE A 436 8.34 -12.89 -27.13
CA ILE A 436 7.40 -13.75 -27.87
C ILE A 436 6.80 -14.81 -26.93
N ARG A 437 7.59 -15.42 -26.05
CA ARG A 437 7.08 -16.38 -25.05
C ARG A 437 6.09 -15.72 -24.10
N TYR A 438 6.39 -14.53 -23.61
CA TYR A 438 5.47 -13.74 -22.77
C TYR A 438 4.14 -13.46 -23.47
N LEU A 439 4.18 -13.00 -24.72
CA LEU A 439 2.97 -12.66 -25.48
C LEU A 439 2.12 -13.88 -25.88
N LYS A 440 2.68 -15.10 -25.80
CA LYS A 440 1.94 -16.35 -26.02
C LYS A 440 1.19 -16.82 -24.78
N GLU A 441 1.57 -16.35 -23.59
CA GLU A 441 0.90 -16.74 -22.36
C GLU A 441 -0.54 -16.18 -22.34
N SER A 442 -1.46 -16.96 -21.76
CA SER A 442 -2.86 -16.57 -21.64
C SER A 442 -2.99 -15.27 -20.85
N GLY A 443 -3.72 -14.30 -21.40
CA GLY A 443 -3.93 -12.98 -20.79
C GLY A 443 -3.02 -11.86 -21.31
N HIS A 444 -2.15 -12.17 -22.28
CA HIS A 444 -1.24 -11.21 -22.91
C HIS A 444 -1.50 -11.01 -24.41
N ASP A 445 -2.76 -11.10 -24.84
CA ASP A 445 -3.20 -10.90 -26.24
C ASP A 445 -3.36 -9.42 -26.63
N ASP A 446 -3.25 -8.52 -25.65
CA ASP A 446 -3.44 -7.08 -25.79
C ASP A 446 -2.14 -6.33 -26.19
N TRP A 447 -1.56 -6.73 -27.32
CA TRP A 447 -0.34 -6.16 -27.88
C TRP A 447 -0.45 -5.81 -29.37
N THR A 448 0.47 -4.97 -29.85
CA THR A 448 0.67 -4.72 -31.28
C THR A 448 2.13 -4.44 -31.60
N ALA A 449 2.56 -4.82 -32.80
CA ALA A 449 3.84 -4.44 -33.37
C ALA A 449 3.70 -3.38 -34.47
N ASP A 450 2.49 -2.90 -34.74
CA ASP A 450 2.15 -2.03 -35.89
C ASP A 450 2.49 -0.55 -35.63
N GLU A 451 2.78 -0.20 -34.38
CA GLU A 451 3.18 1.16 -34.00
C GLU A 451 4.48 1.59 -34.68
N SER A 452 4.56 2.87 -35.04
CA SER A 452 5.71 3.39 -35.78
C SER A 452 6.98 3.36 -34.94
N ALA A 453 8.00 2.64 -35.40
CA ALA A 453 9.35 2.65 -34.83
C ALA A 453 10.22 3.82 -35.32
N ARG A 454 9.69 4.77 -36.12
CA ARG A 454 10.48 5.85 -36.77
C ARG A 454 11.39 6.62 -35.81
N LEU A 455 10.88 6.96 -34.62
CA LEU A 455 11.65 7.70 -33.62
C LEU A 455 12.79 6.87 -33.00
N HIS A 456 12.76 5.56 -33.21
CA HIS A 456 13.76 4.60 -32.76
C HIS A 456 14.61 4.07 -33.91
N LEU A 457 14.64 4.76 -35.06
CA LEU A 457 15.46 4.44 -36.24
C LEU A 457 16.46 5.56 -36.54
N LYS A 458 17.07 6.17 -35.50
CA LYS A 458 17.90 7.37 -35.71
C LYS A 458 19.17 7.06 -36.49
N ILE A 459 19.45 7.89 -37.49
CA ILE A 459 20.61 7.78 -38.38
C ILE A 459 21.37 9.10 -38.42
N ASN A 460 22.67 9.03 -38.67
CA ASN A 460 23.42 10.20 -39.09
C ASN A 460 23.24 10.41 -40.59
N ARG A 461 22.51 11.45 -40.98
CA ARG A 461 22.19 11.68 -42.40
C ARG A 461 23.39 12.08 -43.26
N LYS A 462 24.40 12.72 -42.66
CA LYS A 462 25.60 13.18 -43.38
C LYS A 462 26.55 12.02 -43.65
N SER A 463 26.84 11.21 -42.64
CA SER A 463 27.71 10.03 -42.80
C SER A 463 26.98 8.78 -43.30
N LYS A 464 25.63 8.80 -43.32
CA LYS A 464 24.76 7.64 -43.57
C LYS A 464 25.06 6.45 -42.65
N MET A 465 25.55 6.74 -41.43
CA MET A 465 25.88 5.73 -40.43
C MET A 465 24.81 5.64 -39.35
N TYR A 466 24.59 4.42 -38.88
CA TYR A 466 23.77 4.14 -37.72
C TYR A 466 24.62 4.09 -36.42
N PRO A 467 24.00 4.21 -35.23
CA PRO A 467 24.68 3.97 -33.97
C PRO A 467 25.24 2.54 -33.84
N ASN A 468 26.14 2.29 -32.88
CA ASN A 468 26.71 0.96 -32.61
C ASN A 468 25.60 -0.05 -32.24
N GLY A 469 25.23 -0.95 -33.15
CA GLY A 469 24.18 -1.96 -32.93
C GLY A 469 23.44 -2.49 -34.18
N HIS A 470 23.76 -2.05 -35.39
CA HIS A 470 23.09 -2.54 -36.61
C HIS A 470 23.92 -3.61 -37.32
N SER A 471 23.39 -4.84 -37.34
CA SER A 471 23.88 -5.92 -38.19
C SER A 471 23.25 -5.78 -39.57
N TYR A 472 24.09 -5.58 -40.59
CA TYR A 472 23.72 -5.68 -42.01
C TYR A 472 23.13 -7.06 -42.39
N ALA A 473 23.10 -8.03 -41.46
CA ALA A 473 22.65 -9.39 -41.71
C ALA A 473 21.12 -9.59 -41.64
N ASN A 474 20.35 -8.69 -40.98
CA ASN A 474 18.88 -8.84 -40.79
C ASN A 474 18.12 -7.50 -40.95
N GLY A 475 18.43 -6.71 -41.98
CA GLY A 475 17.58 -5.59 -42.42
C GLY A 475 17.70 -4.26 -41.66
N GLY A 476 18.54 -4.14 -40.63
CA GLY A 476 18.93 -2.85 -40.04
C GLY A 476 17.82 -1.99 -39.37
N VAL A 477 16.55 -2.42 -39.38
CA VAL A 477 15.42 -1.67 -38.85
C VAL A 477 14.96 -2.20 -37.49
N ASN A 478 14.78 -1.31 -36.53
CA ASN A 478 14.15 -1.58 -35.24
C ASN A 478 12.63 -1.74 -35.38
N ILE A 479 12.04 -2.63 -34.57
CA ILE A 479 10.58 -2.72 -34.41
C ILE A 479 10.16 -2.24 -33.02
N LYS A 480 8.94 -1.72 -32.94
CA LYS A 480 8.29 -1.33 -31.70
C LYS A 480 7.17 -2.30 -31.40
N VAL A 481 7.23 -2.94 -30.24
CA VAL A 481 6.16 -3.79 -29.71
C VAL A 481 5.61 -3.11 -28.47
N VAL A 482 4.30 -2.92 -28.44
CA VAL A 482 3.62 -2.30 -27.29
C VAL A 482 2.55 -3.23 -26.74
N THR A 483 2.42 -3.23 -25.42
CA THR A 483 1.46 -4.06 -24.67
C THR A 483 0.63 -3.20 -23.72
N ASN A 484 -0.17 -3.83 -22.87
CA ASN A 484 -0.96 -3.20 -21.82
C ASN A 484 -1.91 -2.12 -22.35
N GLY A 485 -2.96 -2.52 -23.05
CA GLY A 485 -3.82 -1.60 -23.82
C GLY A 485 -3.22 -1.24 -25.17
N LYS A 486 -2.27 -2.04 -25.67
CA LYS A 486 -1.56 -1.83 -26.95
C LYS A 486 -0.81 -0.50 -27.05
N PHE A 487 -0.39 0.10 -25.93
CA PHE A 487 0.32 1.37 -26.01
C PHE A 487 1.20 1.72 -24.81
N HIS A 488 0.88 1.27 -23.59
CA HIS A 488 1.58 1.72 -22.38
C HIS A 488 3.01 1.15 -22.26
N SER A 489 3.15 -0.17 -22.24
CA SER A 489 4.46 -0.81 -22.07
C SER A 489 5.11 -0.95 -23.44
N GLU A 490 6.32 -0.40 -23.60
CA GLU A 490 7.01 -0.30 -24.89
C GLU A 490 8.32 -1.09 -24.88
N PHE A 491 8.49 -1.92 -25.91
CA PHE A 491 9.71 -2.67 -26.19
C PHE A 491 10.22 -2.31 -27.58
N ILE A 492 11.46 -1.83 -27.64
CA ILE A 492 12.16 -1.56 -28.91
C ILE A 492 13.17 -2.66 -29.12
N ILE A 493 13.09 -3.34 -30.27
CA ILE A 493 13.89 -4.53 -30.55
C ILE A 493 14.77 -4.26 -31.77
N ASN A 494 16.08 -4.40 -31.59
CA ASN A 494 17.05 -4.23 -32.68
C ASN A 494 17.18 -5.49 -33.54
N GLY A 495 17.88 -5.43 -34.67
CA GLY A 495 17.98 -6.54 -35.64
C GLY A 495 18.57 -7.85 -35.10
N ASP A 496 19.29 -7.79 -33.97
CA ASP A 496 19.85 -8.97 -33.28
C ASP A 496 18.88 -9.56 -32.24
N GLY A 497 17.67 -9.02 -32.15
CA GLY A 497 16.66 -9.45 -31.19
C GLY A 497 16.92 -8.99 -29.76
N LYS A 498 17.72 -7.93 -29.54
CA LYS A 498 17.96 -7.33 -28.22
C LYS A 498 17.01 -6.17 -27.95
N PHE A 499 16.62 -5.98 -26.69
CA PHE A 499 15.94 -4.77 -26.27
C PHE A 499 16.90 -3.58 -26.29
N LEU A 500 16.39 -2.43 -26.72
CA LEU A 500 17.07 -1.15 -26.62
C LEU A 500 16.54 -0.41 -25.39
N THR A 501 17.22 -0.59 -24.26
CA THR A 501 16.84 0.01 -22.97
C THR A 501 17.90 0.99 -22.49
N LEU A 502 17.48 2.22 -22.14
CA LEU A 502 18.39 3.31 -21.78
C LEU A 502 19.28 2.96 -20.57
N LEU A 503 18.70 2.24 -19.63
CA LEU A 503 19.32 1.93 -18.34
C LEU A 503 19.93 0.53 -18.32
N ASP A 504 20.31 -0.08 -19.45
CA ASP A 504 21.12 -1.31 -19.42
C ASP A 504 22.53 -1.05 -18.88
N LYS A 505 23.16 -2.03 -18.22
CA LYS A 505 24.46 -1.84 -17.55
C LYS A 505 25.55 -1.50 -18.57
N ASP A 506 25.49 -2.22 -19.68
CA ASP A 506 26.36 -2.07 -20.84
C ASP A 506 25.56 -1.50 -22.02
N ALA A 507 24.68 -0.52 -21.76
CA ALA A 507 23.85 0.10 -22.78
C ALA A 507 24.71 0.63 -23.94
N THR A 508 24.49 0.06 -25.12
CA THR A 508 25.17 0.48 -26.35
C THR A 508 24.76 1.91 -26.73
N GLN A 509 25.49 2.52 -27.65
CA GLN A 509 25.07 3.82 -28.19
C GLN A 509 23.70 3.73 -28.85
N ASP A 510 23.42 2.65 -29.58
CA ASP A 510 22.08 2.40 -30.16
C ASP A 510 21.01 2.32 -29.08
N ALA A 511 21.25 1.58 -27.99
CA ALA A 511 20.31 1.49 -26.88
C ALA A 511 20.04 2.86 -26.24
N LYS A 512 21.05 3.73 -26.10
CA LYS A 512 20.87 5.08 -25.54
C LYS A 512 20.11 6.02 -26.49
N VAL A 513 20.38 5.92 -27.78
CA VAL A 513 19.80 6.78 -28.84
C VAL A 513 18.36 6.40 -29.18
N ASN A 514 18.07 5.10 -29.25
CA ASN A 514 16.80 4.54 -29.73
C ASN A 514 15.98 3.86 -28.63
N CYS A 515 16.32 4.06 -27.35
CA CYS A 515 15.70 3.39 -26.21
C CYS A 515 14.17 3.38 -26.22
N SER A 516 13.59 2.35 -25.62
CA SER A 516 12.19 2.32 -25.21
C SER A 516 11.90 3.28 -24.05
N SER A 517 10.64 3.71 -23.96
CA SER A 517 10.09 4.44 -22.81
C SER A 517 8.61 4.11 -22.60
N PHE A 518 8.18 3.96 -21.35
CA PHE A 518 6.79 3.68 -21.01
C PHE A 518 5.89 4.84 -21.45
N ASN A 519 4.72 4.59 -22.04
CA ASN A 519 3.81 5.64 -22.49
C ASN A 519 2.69 5.88 -21.48
N TYR A 520 2.48 7.15 -21.10
CA TYR A 520 1.36 7.54 -20.25
C TYR A 520 0.07 7.73 -21.06
N ALA A 521 0.17 8.13 -22.33
CA ALA A 521 -1.00 8.14 -23.21
C ALA A 521 -1.47 6.71 -23.55
N ARG A 522 -2.64 6.60 -24.16
CA ARG A 522 -3.29 5.32 -24.49
C ARG A 522 -3.18 4.93 -25.96
N GLN A 523 -2.80 5.87 -26.81
CA GLN A 523 -2.67 5.68 -28.26
C GLN A 523 -1.84 6.83 -28.84
N ASN A 524 -1.42 6.69 -30.10
CA ASN A 524 -0.58 7.67 -30.78
C ASN A 524 -1.38 8.88 -31.29
N ASP A 525 -1.84 9.73 -30.36
CA ASP A 525 -2.63 10.93 -30.65
C ASP A 525 -2.00 12.20 -30.05
N TYR A 526 -2.79 13.27 -29.95
CA TYR A 526 -2.36 14.53 -29.35
C TYR A 526 -1.94 14.37 -27.87
N ILE A 527 -2.58 13.47 -27.12
CA ILE A 527 -2.26 13.24 -25.71
C ILE A 527 -0.87 12.63 -25.58
N HIS A 528 -0.53 11.67 -26.46
CA HIS A 528 0.83 11.12 -26.55
C HIS A 528 1.86 12.21 -26.85
N GLN A 529 1.54 13.17 -27.73
CA GLN A 529 2.44 14.31 -27.94
C GLN A 529 2.64 15.13 -26.66
N VAL A 530 1.56 15.43 -25.92
CA VAL A 530 1.61 16.25 -24.70
C VAL A 530 2.36 15.57 -23.55
N LEU A 531 2.07 14.28 -23.29
CA LEU A 531 2.58 13.57 -22.11
C LEU A 531 3.90 12.85 -22.35
N ASP A 532 4.17 12.39 -23.57
CA ASP A 532 5.27 11.46 -23.82
C ASP A 532 6.36 12.06 -24.74
N VAL A 533 5.99 12.89 -25.72
CA VAL A 533 6.93 13.42 -26.73
C VAL A 533 7.43 14.83 -26.40
N ASN A 534 6.54 15.79 -26.15
CA ASN A 534 6.91 17.19 -25.90
C ASN A 534 7.91 17.38 -24.75
N PRO A 535 7.79 16.67 -23.59
CA PRO A 535 8.74 16.78 -22.49
C PRO A 535 10.20 16.48 -22.91
N ALA A 536 10.38 15.54 -23.83
CA ALA A 536 11.68 15.20 -24.40
C ALA A 536 12.18 16.24 -25.43
N GLY A 537 11.25 16.94 -26.07
CA GLY A 537 11.52 17.89 -27.14
C GLY A 537 12.16 19.19 -26.67
N GLU A 538 12.52 20.02 -27.64
CA GLU A 538 13.22 21.31 -27.42
C GLU A 538 12.47 22.28 -26.52
N LYS A 539 11.15 22.12 -26.41
CA LYS A 539 10.27 22.96 -25.59
C LYS A 539 10.59 22.85 -24.09
N TYR A 540 10.89 21.66 -23.58
CA TYR A 540 11.13 21.44 -22.15
C TYR A 540 12.48 20.83 -21.82
N LYS A 541 13.07 20.03 -22.72
CA LYS A 541 14.40 19.40 -22.56
C LYS A 541 14.54 18.61 -21.25
N TYR A 542 13.56 17.75 -20.95
CA TYR A 542 13.55 16.93 -19.72
C TYR A 542 14.33 15.62 -19.85
N GLU A 543 15.05 15.43 -20.95
CA GLU A 543 15.91 14.27 -21.17
C GLU A 543 17.12 14.25 -20.22
N PRO A 544 17.57 13.08 -19.75
CA PRO A 544 18.85 12.98 -19.06
C PRO A 544 19.99 13.49 -19.94
N ILE A 545 20.91 14.27 -19.37
CA ILE A 545 22.04 14.85 -20.12
C ILE A 545 22.87 13.74 -20.78
N PHE A 546 23.12 12.62 -20.08
CA PHE A 546 23.89 11.51 -20.65
C PHE A 546 23.20 10.89 -21.89
N ARG A 547 21.87 10.92 -21.95
CA ARG A 547 21.11 10.50 -23.15
C ARG A 547 21.20 11.55 -24.23
N GLY A 548 21.03 12.83 -23.87
CA GLY A 548 21.20 13.96 -24.79
C GLY A 548 22.56 13.94 -25.49
N GLU A 549 23.64 13.70 -24.73
CA GLU A 549 24.99 13.54 -25.27
C GLU A 549 25.11 12.32 -26.18
N SER A 550 24.45 11.20 -25.87
CA SER A 550 24.52 9.99 -26.72
C SER A 550 24.00 10.18 -28.15
N LEU A 551 23.18 11.22 -28.39
CA LEU A 551 22.68 11.58 -29.72
C LEU A 551 23.77 12.11 -30.65
N TYR A 552 24.92 12.54 -30.12
CA TYR A 552 26.04 13.04 -30.90
C TYR A 552 27.05 11.93 -31.21
N VAL A 553 27.66 12.01 -32.38
CA VAL A 553 28.77 11.14 -32.76
C VAL A 553 30.03 11.63 -32.03
N HIS A 554 30.72 10.71 -31.36
CA HIS A 554 31.95 10.99 -30.64
C HIS A 554 33.13 10.23 -31.27
N ASP A 555 34.31 10.85 -31.25
CA ASP A 555 35.55 10.19 -31.65
C ASP A 555 36.05 9.24 -30.54
N LYS A 556 37.18 8.56 -30.79
CA LYS A 556 37.81 7.64 -29.84
C LYS A 556 38.27 8.30 -28.53
N ASN A 557 38.38 9.63 -28.50
CA ASN A 557 38.78 10.42 -27.34
C ASN A 557 37.57 10.99 -26.58
N GLY A 558 36.34 10.75 -27.06
CA GLY A 558 35.12 11.26 -26.45
C GLY A 558 34.77 12.69 -26.85
N CYS A 559 35.37 13.24 -27.91
CA CYS A 559 35.03 14.56 -28.44
C CYS A 559 33.93 14.46 -29.51
N ARG A 560 33.00 15.42 -29.54
CA ARG A 560 31.97 15.49 -30.60
C ARG A 560 32.63 15.63 -31.98
N VAL A 561 32.12 14.86 -32.95
CA VAL A 561 32.59 14.89 -34.34
C VAL A 561 31.80 15.94 -35.13
N TYR A 562 32.51 16.65 -36.00
CA TYR A 562 31.95 17.67 -36.87
C TYR A 562 31.99 17.23 -38.34
N SER A 563 31.00 17.65 -39.11
CA SER A 563 31.01 17.56 -40.57
C SER A 563 32.01 18.54 -41.19
N SER A 564 32.32 18.34 -42.48
CA SER A 564 33.16 19.24 -43.28
C SER A 564 32.73 20.70 -43.21
N ASP A 565 31.43 20.94 -43.04
CA ASP A 565 30.83 22.28 -43.03
C ASP A 565 30.70 22.86 -41.62
N GLY A 566 31.36 22.26 -40.62
CA GLY A 566 31.44 22.77 -39.24
C GLY A 566 30.23 22.45 -38.34
N TYR A 567 29.25 21.68 -38.82
CA TYR A 567 28.10 21.25 -37.99
C TYR A 567 28.38 19.94 -37.26
N GLU A 568 27.96 19.85 -36.00
CA GLU A 568 28.02 18.62 -35.19
C GLU A 568 27.29 17.45 -35.87
N LEU A 569 27.90 16.28 -35.84
CA LEU A 569 27.31 15.04 -36.34
C LEU A 569 26.36 14.45 -35.29
N LYS A 570 25.07 14.36 -35.64
CA LYS A 570 24.00 13.90 -34.75
C LYS A 570 23.20 12.75 -35.35
N PHE A 571 22.74 11.83 -34.51
CA PHE A 571 21.77 10.81 -34.85
C PHE A 571 20.37 11.37 -34.73
N GLU A 572 19.64 11.38 -35.84
CA GLU A 572 18.29 11.97 -35.92
C GLU A 572 17.32 10.98 -36.57
N PRO A 573 16.03 11.03 -36.19
CA PRO A 573 15.05 10.17 -36.82
C PRO A 573 14.92 10.53 -38.32
N PRO A 574 14.68 9.54 -39.19
CA PRO A 574 14.40 9.78 -40.60
C PRO A 574 13.21 10.73 -40.77
N ALA A 575 13.24 11.57 -41.81
CA ALA A 575 12.09 12.41 -42.12
C ALA A 575 10.92 11.51 -42.50
N ILE A 576 9.69 11.94 -42.24
CA ILE A 576 8.49 11.14 -42.55
C ILE A 576 8.46 10.76 -44.03
N LYS A 577 8.81 11.69 -44.92
CA LYS A 577 8.91 11.44 -46.37
C LYS A 577 9.94 10.37 -46.76
N ASP A 578 10.95 10.14 -45.93
CA ASP A 578 12.03 9.18 -46.17
C ASP A 578 11.69 7.81 -45.55
N MET A 579 10.55 7.66 -44.87
CA MET A 579 10.15 6.38 -44.26
C MET A 579 9.71 5.33 -45.28
N SER A 580 9.37 5.73 -46.50
CA SER A 580 9.00 4.80 -47.57
C SER A 580 10.12 3.80 -47.88
N GLN A 581 11.39 4.21 -47.75
CA GLN A 581 12.54 3.34 -48.03
C GLN A 581 12.73 2.21 -47.00
N TYR A 582 12.17 2.36 -45.78
CA TYR A 582 12.23 1.36 -44.71
C TYR A 582 10.94 0.57 -44.57
N LYS A 583 9.90 0.95 -45.32
CA LYS A 583 8.53 0.44 -45.13
C LYS A 583 8.47 -1.07 -45.30
N ASP A 584 9.12 -1.60 -46.33
CA ASP A 584 9.07 -3.02 -46.63
C ASP A 584 9.82 -3.84 -45.59
N ASP A 585 11.03 -3.41 -45.20
CA ASP A 585 11.82 -4.07 -44.14
C ASP A 585 11.08 -4.09 -42.80
N ILE A 586 10.46 -2.97 -42.42
CA ILE A 586 9.66 -2.87 -41.18
C ILE A 586 8.45 -3.81 -41.26
N ASN A 587 7.70 -3.79 -42.37
CA ASN A 587 6.53 -4.64 -42.54
C ASN A 587 6.89 -6.13 -42.47
N VAL A 588 7.96 -6.53 -43.15
CA VAL A 588 8.46 -7.91 -43.14
C VAL A 588 8.85 -8.31 -41.72
N ARG A 589 9.60 -7.46 -41.00
CA ARG A 589 10.04 -7.76 -39.64
C ARG A 589 8.88 -7.84 -38.64
N GLN A 590 7.94 -6.92 -38.72
CA GLN A 590 6.72 -6.96 -37.90
C GLN A 590 5.86 -8.20 -38.22
N GLU A 591 5.72 -8.56 -39.50
CA GLU A 591 4.96 -9.75 -39.90
C GLU A 591 5.62 -11.03 -39.40
N TYR A 592 6.94 -11.12 -39.50
CA TYR A 592 7.72 -12.23 -38.96
C TYR A 592 7.52 -12.36 -37.45
N PHE A 593 7.63 -11.26 -36.70
CA PHE A 593 7.35 -11.24 -35.26
C PHE A 593 5.93 -11.72 -34.96
N ARG A 594 4.91 -11.18 -35.65
CA ARG A 594 3.51 -11.57 -35.45
C ARG A 594 3.26 -13.05 -35.73
N LYS A 595 3.86 -13.59 -36.78
CA LYS A 595 3.78 -15.03 -37.09
C LYS A 595 4.37 -15.86 -35.97
N ARG A 596 5.54 -15.49 -35.44
CA ARG A 596 6.18 -16.21 -34.33
C ARG A 596 5.38 -16.21 -33.03
N VAL A 597 4.62 -15.14 -32.75
CA VAL A 597 3.72 -15.10 -31.58
C VAL A 597 2.47 -15.98 -31.79
N LYS A 598 1.98 -16.12 -33.02
CA LYS A 598 0.77 -16.91 -33.33
C LYS A 598 1.00 -18.42 -33.51
N LEU A 599 2.23 -18.82 -33.82
CA LEU A 599 2.66 -20.23 -33.86
C LEU A 599 2.78 -20.80 -32.46
#